data_AF-A0A7J9ZW54-F1
#
_entry.id   AF-A0A7J9ZW54-F1
#
_cell.length_a   1.000
_cell.length_b   1.000
_cell.length_c   1.000
_cell.angle_alpha   90.00
_cell.angle_beta   90.00
_cell.angle_gamma   90.00
#
_symmetry.space_group_name_H-M   'P 1'
#
loop_
_entity.id
_entity.type
_entity.pdbx_description
1 polymer ?
#
loop_
_entity_poly.entity_id
_entity_poly.type
_entity_poly.pdbx_seq_one_letter_code
_entity_poly.pdbx_strand_id
1 'polypeptide(L)'
;MRAEDGRWWPIAAAGGAVLAGLAAAPAFGLIATVPTAVAVAAAVLNVRPASHSWWAWSGGLAAAVSIAASAAYPRAGSADVPASGGVFGYVEMLALMVMVGGLARWAPLRQAIGLAAAGGAAVVALVLRLIMAMADVSAVAAGIACAIFSVGTVTAAALGTYLRLLDLRRLRAVAGARRAQRAALAQDLHDFVAHDVSVIVAQAQAGQLVALPDPERAADLFARIEQAGQRVEVRRTSGTALEVVVTNDRGGETASAPRAFRRSGLGLPGLAERVQALGGDFTAGPHGDGWRVVAVLPTETGRQQR
;
A
#
# COMPACT_ATOMS: atom_id res chain seq x y z
N MET A 1 -1.63 3.14 23.45
CA MET A 1 -0.64 4.14 22.99
C MET A 1 0.71 3.45 22.82
N ARG A 2 1.03 2.98 21.61
CA ARG A 2 2.33 2.45 21.22
C ARG A 2 2.57 2.87 19.76
N ALA A 3 3.81 3.23 19.43
CA ALA A 3 4.34 3.53 18.09
C ALA A 3 4.52 5.00 17.66
N GLU A 4 4.94 5.91 18.56
CA GLU A 4 5.64 7.14 18.14
C GLU A 4 7.19 7.04 18.27
N ASP A 5 7.71 6.03 18.96
CA ASP A 5 9.13 5.93 19.32
C ASP A 5 10.08 5.63 18.15
N GLY A 6 9.57 5.33 16.96
CA GLY A 6 10.38 4.98 15.79
C GLY A 6 10.79 6.16 14.91
N ARG A 7 10.46 7.41 15.28
CA ARG A 7 10.52 8.57 14.36
C ARG A 7 11.84 9.35 14.37
N TRP A 8 12.64 9.27 15.44
CA TRP A 8 13.81 10.13 15.64
C TRP A 8 15.15 9.52 15.18
N TRP A 9 15.24 8.20 14.97
CA TRP A 9 16.49 7.56 14.56
C TRP A 9 17.15 8.13 13.29
N PRO A 10 16.43 8.53 12.20
CA PRO A 10 17.11 9.05 11.01
C PRO A 10 17.64 10.47 11.24
N ILE A 11 16.99 11.25 12.10
CA ILE A 11 17.45 12.59 12.49
C ILE A 11 18.71 12.45 13.37
N ALA A 12 18.69 11.53 14.33
CA ALA A 12 19.84 11.23 15.16
C ALA A 12 21.03 10.70 14.33
N ALA A 13 20.78 9.80 13.38
CA ALA A 13 21.81 9.26 12.50
C ALA A 13 22.38 10.32 11.54
N ALA A 14 21.54 11.20 11.00
CA ALA A 14 21.98 12.32 10.17
C ALA A 14 22.80 13.34 10.98
N GLY A 15 22.36 13.69 12.19
CA GLY A 15 23.13 14.53 13.11
C GLY A 15 24.47 13.90 13.49
N GLY A 16 24.48 12.58 13.74
CA GLY A 16 25.70 11.81 13.97
C GLY A 16 26.68 11.85 12.80
N ALA A 17 26.19 11.74 11.55
CA ALA A 17 27.04 11.86 10.36
C ALA A 17 27.67 13.25 10.22
N VAL A 18 26.91 14.31 10.53
CA VAL A 18 27.42 15.70 10.54
C VAL A 18 28.48 15.90 11.62
N LEU A 19 28.21 15.45 12.86
CA LEU A 19 29.15 15.55 13.96
C LEU A 19 30.43 14.76 13.71
N ALA A 20 30.33 13.54 13.16
CA ALA A 20 31.48 12.72 12.80
C ALA A 20 32.34 13.38 11.70
N GLY A 21 31.72 13.98 10.69
CA GLY A 21 32.43 14.74 9.66
C GLY A 21 33.18 15.95 10.23
N LEU A 22 32.53 16.74 11.07
CA LEU A 22 33.16 17.89 11.74
C LEU A 22 34.31 17.47 12.67
N ALA A 23 34.15 16.37 13.40
CA ALA A 23 35.21 15.81 14.26
C ALA A 23 36.40 15.28 13.45
N ALA A 24 36.16 14.77 12.24
CA ALA A 24 37.20 14.30 11.33
C ALA A 24 37.93 15.45 10.58
N ALA A 25 37.33 16.64 10.51
CA ALA A 25 37.86 17.76 9.74
C ALA A 25 39.31 18.17 10.05
N PRO A 26 39.79 18.19 11.32
CA PRO A 26 41.19 18.51 11.62
C PRO A 26 42.19 17.50 11.07
N ALA A 27 41.78 16.24 10.88
CA ALA A 27 42.64 15.15 10.42
C ALA A 27 42.61 14.96 8.91
N PHE A 28 41.51 15.31 8.23
CA PHE A 28 41.29 15.00 6.82
C PHE A 28 40.90 16.21 5.94
N GLY A 29 40.81 17.39 6.53
CA GLY A 29 40.45 18.63 5.86
C GLY A 29 38.94 18.85 5.73
N LEU A 30 38.51 20.11 5.80
CA LEU A 30 37.11 20.52 5.69
C LEU A 30 36.51 20.21 4.31
N ILE A 31 37.32 20.32 3.25
CA ILE A 31 36.86 20.11 1.87
C ILE A 31 36.46 18.65 1.62
N ALA A 32 37.10 17.68 2.29
CA ALA A 32 36.76 16.26 2.17
C ALA A 32 35.61 15.85 3.10
N THR A 33 35.63 16.32 4.35
CA THR A 33 34.74 15.80 5.41
C THR A 33 33.35 16.43 5.42
N VAL A 34 33.23 17.74 5.19
CA VAL A 34 31.95 18.46 5.25
C VAL A 34 30.98 18.01 4.14
N PRO A 35 31.37 17.95 2.85
CA PRO A 35 30.46 17.52 1.79
C PRO A 35 30.02 16.07 1.95
N THR A 36 30.94 15.19 2.38
CA THR A 36 30.63 13.78 2.69
C THR A 36 29.57 13.69 3.78
N ALA A 37 29.74 14.42 4.88
CA ALA A 37 28.80 14.41 5.99
C ALA A 37 27.42 14.93 5.59
N VAL A 38 27.36 16.01 4.80
CA VAL A 38 26.10 16.56 4.28
C VAL A 38 25.43 15.57 3.32
N ALA A 39 26.17 14.92 2.42
CA ALA A 39 25.64 13.93 1.50
C ALA A 39 25.09 12.70 2.23
N VAL A 40 25.80 12.18 3.23
CA VAL A 40 25.36 11.06 4.07
C VAL A 40 24.14 11.44 4.89
N ALA A 41 24.14 12.61 5.54
CA ALA A 41 23.00 13.10 6.31
C ALA A 41 21.75 13.23 5.41
N ALA A 42 21.90 13.80 4.21
CA ALA A 42 20.83 13.87 3.24
C ALA A 42 20.36 12.47 2.80
N ALA A 43 21.26 11.53 2.49
CA ALA A 43 20.88 10.16 2.13
C ALA A 43 20.10 9.45 3.26
N VAL A 44 20.51 9.62 4.52
CA VAL A 44 19.87 9.02 5.71
C VAL A 44 18.50 9.65 5.99
N LEU A 45 18.39 10.98 5.95
CA LEU A 45 17.11 11.68 6.13
C LEU A 45 16.07 11.29 5.07
N ASN A 46 16.56 10.92 3.89
CA ASN A 46 15.75 10.50 2.76
C ASN A 46 15.44 8.99 2.77
N VAL A 47 15.81 8.21 3.80
CA VAL A 47 15.36 6.81 3.94
C VAL A 47 13.84 6.73 4.16
N ARG A 48 13.21 7.81 4.67
CA ARG A 48 11.76 7.88 4.86
C ARG A 48 11.15 9.08 4.14
N PRO A 49 9.96 8.90 3.53
CA PRO A 49 9.28 9.98 2.82
C PRO A 49 8.71 11.01 3.80
N ALA A 50 9.52 11.99 4.19
CA ALA A 50 9.12 13.11 5.06
C ALA A 50 8.69 14.32 4.21
N SER A 51 7.55 14.25 3.50
CA SER A 51 7.01 15.31 2.60
C SER A 51 7.82 15.60 1.32
N HIS A 52 7.13 15.88 0.20
CA HIS A 52 7.75 16.06 -1.12
C HIS A 52 8.73 17.24 -1.17
N SER A 53 8.45 18.31 -0.41
CA SER A 53 9.30 19.52 -0.37
C SER A 53 10.64 19.26 0.32
N TRP A 54 10.66 18.44 1.37
CA TRP A 54 11.89 18.12 2.13
C TRP A 54 12.96 17.42 1.28
N TRP A 55 12.53 16.53 0.37
CA TRP A 55 13.42 15.85 -0.58
C TRP A 55 14.18 16.83 -1.48
N ALA A 56 13.48 17.88 -1.93
CA ALA A 56 14.07 18.87 -2.82
C ALA A 56 15.12 19.73 -2.11
N TRP A 57 14.84 20.16 -0.88
CA TRP A 57 15.75 20.96 -0.09
C TRP A 57 17.00 20.19 0.35
N SER A 58 16.83 18.99 0.91
CA SER A 58 17.97 18.18 1.38
C SER A 58 18.88 17.72 0.24
N GLY A 59 18.28 17.31 -0.90
CA GLY A 59 19.05 16.90 -2.07
C GLY A 59 19.75 18.06 -2.78
N GLY A 60 19.06 19.20 -2.90
CA GLY A 60 19.64 20.41 -3.47
C GLY A 60 20.80 20.96 -2.64
N LEU A 61 20.67 20.95 -1.30
CA LEU A 61 21.73 21.38 -0.39
C LEU A 61 22.98 20.50 -0.53
N ALA A 62 22.83 19.18 -0.53
CA ALA A 62 23.96 18.27 -0.64
C ALA A 62 24.70 18.39 -1.98
N ALA A 63 23.96 18.51 -3.10
CA ALA A 63 24.55 18.76 -4.40
C ALA A 63 25.30 20.10 -4.44
N ALA A 64 24.69 21.17 -3.89
CA ALA A 64 25.31 22.50 -3.85
C ALA A 64 26.59 22.52 -3.01
N VAL A 65 26.59 21.89 -1.82
CA VAL A 65 27.77 21.80 -0.95
C VAL A 65 28.90 21.02 -1.61
N SER A 66 28.58 19.90 -2.28
CA SER A 66 29.55 19.07 -3.01
C SER A 66 30.19 19.83 -4.19
N ILE A 67 29.37 20.52 -4.99
CA ILE A 67 29.84 21.34 -6.11
C ILE A 67 30.71 22.50 -5.60
N ALA A 68 30.27 23.20 -4.55
CA ALA A 68 31.02 24.31 -3.96
C ALA A 68 32.39 23.87 -3.43
N ALA A 69 32.44 22.73 -2.72
CA ALA A 69 33.69 22.17 -2.22
C ALA A 69 34.63 21.73 -3.37
N SER A 70 34.07 21.19 -4.45
CA SER A 70 34.84 20.84 -5.65
C SER A 70 35.39 22.05 -6.39
N ALA A 71 34.62 23.15 -6.46
CA ALA A 71 35.08 24.40 -7.07
C ALA A 71 36.11 25.17 -6.21
N ALA A 72 36.08 24.99 -4.89
CA ALA A 72 37.02 25.59 -3.95
C ALA A 72 38.38 24.85 -3.91
N TYR A 73 38.39 23.55 -4.23
CA TYR A 73 39.58 22.68 -4.13
C TYR A 73 40.84 23.24 -4.83
N PRO A 74 40.79 23.74 -6.09
CA PRO A 74 41.98 24.28 -6.75
C PRO A 74 42.56 25.54 -6.08
N ARG A 75 41.73 26.28 -5.34
CA ARG A 75 42.13 27.53 -4.65
C ARG A 75 42.69 27.29 -3.26
N ALA A 76 42.27 26.20 -2.61
CA ALA A 76 42.73 25.84 -1.26
C ALA A 76 44.17 25.28 -1.25
N GLY A 77 44.68 24.83 -2.40
CA GLY A 77 45.99 24.18 -2.52
C GLY A 77 45.95 22.73 -2.02
N SER A 78 46.75 21.85 -2.62
CA SER A 78 46.84 20.43 -2.27
C SER A 78 47.54 20.16 -0.93
N ALA A 79 48.01 21.20 -0.23
CA ALA A 79 48.81 21.08 0.98
C ALA A 79 48.01 20.63 2.22
N ASP A 80 46.68 20.77 2.22
CA ASP A 80 45.83 20.54 3.40
C ASP A 80 45.02 19.23 3.39
N VAL A 81 45.17 18.37 2.36
CA VAL A 81 44.41 17.10 2.28
C VAL A 81 45.35 15.90 2.29
N PRO A 82 45.45 15.15 3.40
CA PRO A 82 46.27 13.94 3.44
C PRO A 82 45.74 12.89 2.46
N ALA A 83 46.64 12.03 1.94
CA ALA A 83 46.31 11.00 0.95
C ALA A 83 45.16 10.05 1.38
N SER A 84 44.90 9.93 2.68
CA SER A 84 43.78 9.19 3.27
C SER A 84 42.40 9.83 3.03
N GLY A 85 42.34 11.09 2.59
CA GLY A 85 41.12 11.83 2.29
C GLY A 85 40.29 11.24 1.13
N GLY A 86 40.89 10.40 0.27
CA GLY A 86 40.20 9.78 -0.86
C GLY A 86 39.00 8.91 -0.46
N VAL A 87 39.05 8.28 0.72
CA VAL A 87 37.95 7.45 1.25
C VAL A 87 36.66 8.26 1.41
N PHE A 88 36.77 9.51 1.87
CA PHE A 88 35.61 10.40 2.02
C PHE A 88 34.93 10.70 0.68
N GLY A 89 35.71 10.89 -0.39
CA GLY A 89 35.17 11.08 -1.73
C GLY A 89 34.36 9.88 -2.24
N TYR A 90 34.80 8.64 -1.98
CA TYR A 90 34.02 7.46 -2.34
C TYR A 90 32.71 7.35 -1.54
N VAL A 91 32.75 7.68 -0.24
CA VAL A 91 31.55 7.70 0.61
C VAL A 91 30.56 8.77 0.15
N GLU A 92 31.05 9.98 -0.14
CA GLU A 92 30.25 11.09 -0.67
C GLU A 92 29.58 10.70 -1.99
N MET A 93 30.31 10.06 -2.89
CA MET A 93 29.80 9.60 -4.18
C MET A 93 28.67 8.58 -4.01
N LEU A 94 28.86 7.56 -3.16
CA LEU A 94 27.81 6.57 -2.89
C LEU A 94 26.57 7.23 -2.26
N ALA A 95 26.76 8.16 -1.32
CA ALA A 95 25.67 8.90 -0.71
C ALA A 95 24.87 9.73 -1.73
N LEU A 96 25.56 10.42 -2.64
CA LEU A 96 24.93 11.17 -3.74
C LEU A 96 24.17 10.24 -4.71
N MET A 97 24.72 9.07 -5.05
CA MET A 97 24.02 8.10 -5.91
C MET A 97 22.76 7.54 -5.25
N VAL A 98 22.83 7.15 -3.97
CA VAL A 98 21.67 6.70 -3.19
C VAL A 98 20.60 7.78 -3.13
N MET A 99 21.02 9.03 -2.91
CA MET A 99 20.13 10.18 -2.89
C MET A 99 19.43 10.42 -4.24
N VAL A 100 20.16 10.37 -5.36
CA VAL A 100 19.58 10.48 -6.72
C VAL A 100 18.52 9.39 -6.96
N GLY A 101 18.81 8.15 -6.57
CA GLY A 101 17.84 7.05 -6.66
C GLY A 101 16.60 7.27 -5.77
N GLY A 102 16.77 7.78 -4.55
CA GLY A 102 15.68 8.14 -3.65
C GLY A 102 14.80 9.26 -4.20
N LEU A 103 15.41 10.32 -4.72
CA LEU A 103 14.74 11.43 -5.40
C LEU A 103 13.93 10.95 -6.60
N ALA A 104 14.51 10.11 -7.45
CA ALA A 104 13.81 9.52 -8.60
C ALA A 104 12.57 8.69 -8.18
N ARG A 105 12.66 8.02 -7.02
CA ARG A 105 11.57 7.18 -6.50
C ARG A 105 10.42 8.00 -5.92
N TRP A 106 10.70 9.01 -5.10
CA TRP A 106 9.69 9.69 -4.27
C TRP A 106 9.35 11.11 -4.70
N ALA A 107 10.24 11.83 -5.40
CA ALA A 107 10.01 13.24 -5.76
C ALA A 107 9.03 13.38 -6.95
N PRO A 108 8.32 14.52 -7.07
CA PRO A 108 7.52 14.80 -8.27
C PRO A 108 8.40 14.93 -9.51
N LEU A 109 7.89 14.52 -10.68
CA LEU A 109 8.69 14.33 -11.90
C LEU A 109 9.52 15.56 -12.30
N ARG A 110 8.94 16.77 -12.16
CA ARG A 110 9.62 18.04 -12.49
C ARG A 110 10.84 18.31 -11.59
N GLN A 111 10.71 18.02 -10.29
CA GLN A 111 11.81 18.22 -9.33
C GLN A 111 12.84 17.09 -9.45
N ALA A 112 12.39 15.86 -9.69
CA ALA A 112 13.26 14.70 -9.84
C ALA A 112 14.28 14.88 -10.97
N ILE A 113 13.86 15.43 -12.12
CA ILE A 113 14.77 15.68 -13.26
C ILE A 113 15.84 16.71 -12.88
N GLY A 114 15.44 17.87 -12.34
CA GLY A 114 16.38 18.93 -11.97
C GLY A 114 17.36 18.50 -10.88
N LEU A 115 16.88 17.78 -9.87
CA LEU A 115 17.71 17.31 -8.75
C LEU A 115 18.60 16.12 -9.14
N ALA A 116 18.15 15.24 -10.04
CA ALA A 116 18.99 14.18 -10.59
C ALA A 116 20.11 14.77 -11.45
N ALA A 117 19.83 15.80 -12.25
CA ALA A 117 20.85 16.52 -13.00
C ALA A 117 21.86 17.21 -12.06
N ALA A 118 21.38 17.88 -11.01
CA ALA A 118 22.26 18.49 -10.00
C ALA A 118 23.11 17.45 -9.26
N GLY A 119 22.54 16.31 -8.88
CA GLY A 119 23.27 15.21 -8.25
C GLY A 119 24.32 14.58 -9.20
N GLY A 120 23.99 14.42 -10.48
CA GLY A 120 24.95 13.99 -11.50
C GLY A 120 26.11 14.98 -11.67
N ALA A 121 25.81 16.28 -11.72
CA ALA A 121 26.81 17.34 -11.79
C ALA A 121 27.71 17.35 -10.54
N ALA A 122 27.15 17.12 -9.35
CA ALA A 122 27.91 16.99 -8.11
C ALA A 122 28.87 15.78 -8.15
N VAL A 123 28.43 14.63 -8.66
CA VAL A 123 29.31 13.45 -8.83
C VAL A 123 30.43 13.72 -9.84
N VAL A 124 30.15 14.39 -10.95
CA VAL A 124 31.20 14.77 -11.92
C VAL A 124 32.21 15.75 -11.30
N ALA A 125 31.73 16.75 -10.56
CA ALA A 125 32.60 17.71 -9.86
C ALA A 125 33.48 17.01 -8.81
N LEU A 126 32.92 16.05 -8.06
CA LEU A 126 33.61 15.23 -7.09
C LEU A 126 34.69 14.34 -7.73
N VAL A 127 34.39 13.71 -8.87
CA VAL A 127 35.37 12.90 -9.61
C VAL A 127 36.54 13.76 -10.09
N LEU A 128 36.27 14.94 -10.65
CA LEU A 128 37.32 15.89 -11.04
C LEU A 128 38.16 16.33 -9.82
N ARG A 129 37.54 16.55 -8.67
CA ARG A 129 38.26 16.85 -7.42
C ARG A 129 39.19 15.71 -6.99
N LEU A 130 38.72 14.46 -7.05
CA LEU A 130 39.54 13.28 -6.74
C LEU A 130 40.69 13.09 -7.73
N ILE A 131 40.47 13.36 -9.01
CA ILE A 131 41.52 13.31 -10.03
C ILE A 131 42.56 14.40 -9.80
N MET A 132 42.15 15.63 -9.50
CA MET A 132 43.09 16.73 -9.19
C MET A 132 43.92 16.48 -7.93
N ALA A 133 43.48 15.59 -7.02
CA ALA A 133 44.25 15.15 -5.87
C ALA A 133 45.33 14.11 -6.23
N MET A 134 45.16 13.41 -7.36
CA MET A 134 46.10 12.43 -7.89
C MET A 134 46.93 13.12 -8.98
N ALA A 135 48.18 13.49 -8.69
CA ALA A 135 49.03 14.16 -9.69
C ALA A 135 49.19 13.31 -10.98
N ASP A 136 49.28 13.98 -12.14
CA ASP A 136 49.61 13.42 -13.46
C ASP A 136 48.55 12.54 -14.17
N VAL A 137 47.27 12.94 -14.14
CA VAL A 137 46.21 12.31 -14.95
C VAL A 137 45.95 13.08 -16.25
N SER A 138 45.96 12.39 -17.41
CA SER A 138 45.64 13.00 -18.70
C SER A 138 44.17 13.42 -18.81
N ALA A 139 43.86 14.44 -19.62
CA ALA A 139 42.50 14.90 -19.85
C ALA A 139 41.56 13.78 -20.38
N VAL A 140 42.10 12.87 -21.18
CA VAL A 140 41.38 11.71 -21.71
C VAL A 140 40.99 10.75 -20.59
N ALA A 141 41.94 10.41 -19.70
CA ALA A 141 41.66 9.53 -18.56
C ALA A 141 40.65 10.15 -17.60
N ALA A 142 40.73 11.47 -17.38
CA ALA A 142 39.74 12.20 -16.59
C ALA A 142 38.34 12.15 -17.21
N GLY A 143 38.24 12.33 -18.54
CA GLY A 143 36.98 12.17 -19.27
C GLY A 143 36.37 10.78 -19.14
N ILE A 144 37.20 9.73 -19.24
CA ILE A 144 36.76 8.33 -19.07
C ILE A 144 36.24 8.09 -17.64
N ALA A 145 36.96 8.55 -16.62
CA ALA A 145 36.53 8.41 -15.23
C ALA A 145 35.18 9.10 -14.97
N CYS A 146 35.02 10.35 -15.44
CA CYS A 146 33.74 11.06 -15.34
C CYS A 146 32.61 10.30 -16.04
N ALA A 147 32.85 9.72 -17.22
CA ALA A 147 31.86 8.92 -17.93
C ALA A 147 31.46 7.66 -17.13
N ILE A 148 32.43 6.90 -16.63
CA ILE A 148 32.19 5.68 -15.83
C ILE A 148 31.34 5.98 -14.59
N PHE A 149 31.70 7.01 -13.82
CA PHE A 149 30.95 7.34 -12.60
C PHE A 149 29.60 8.00 -12.88
N SER A 150 29.45 8.67 -14.02
CA SER A 150 28.14 9.16 -14.49
C SER A 150 27.18 8.01 -14.78
N VAL A 151 27.67 6.87 -15.31
CA VAL A 151 26.84 5.67 -15.50
C VAL A 151 26.22 5.23 -14.17
N GLY A 152 26.98 5.24 -13.07
CA GLY A 152 26.45 4.91 -11.74
C GLY A 152 25.29 5.80 -11.31
N THR A 153 25.35 7.11 -11.59
CA THR A 153 24.24 8.03 -11.29
C THR A 153 23.00 7.77 -12.15
N VAL A 154 23.20 7.45 -13.43
CA VAL A 154 22.12 7.08 -14.35
C VAL A 154 21.48 5.77 -13.91
N THR A 155 22.27 4.77 -13.53
CA THR A 155 21.77 3.49 -13.00
C THR A 155 20.99 3.69 -11.71
N ALA A 156 21.45 4.54 -10.79
CA ALA A 156 20.74 4.86 -9.56
C ALA A 156 19.38 5.53 -9.84
N ALA A 157 19.33 6.51 -10.75
CA ALA A 157 18.10 7.14 -11.18
C ALA A 157 17.14 6.15 -11.89
N ALA A 158 17.68 5.28 -12.75
CA ALA A 158 16.93 4.23 -13.45
C ALA A 158 16.34 3.22 -12.44
N LEU A 159 17.10 2.80 -11.44
CA LEU A 159 16.62 1.91 -10.39
C LEU A 159 15.52 2.58 -9.55
N GLY A 160 15.71 3.84 -9.15
CA GLY A 160 14.71 4.62 -8.41
C GLY A 160 13.39 4.78 -9.17
N THR A 161 13.47 5.12 -10.46
CA THR A 161 12.28 5.22 -11.33
C THR A 161 11.63 3.86 -11.58
N TYR A 162 12.41 2.79 -11.74
CA TYR A 162 11.91 1.43 -11.88
C TYR A 162 11.12 0.99 -10.64
N LEU A 163 11.67 1.21 -9.43
CA LEU A 163 11.00 0.91 -8.17
C LEU A 163 9.70 1.70 -8.02
N ARG A 164 9.70 2.99 -8.38
CA ARG A 164 8.48 3.81 -8.43
C ARG A 164 7.44 3.23 -9.38
N LEU A 165 7.86 2.71 -10.53
CA LEU A 165 6.97 2.10 -11.51
C LEU A 165 6.35 0.81 -10.96
N LEU A 166 7.12 0.01 -10.23
CA LEU A 166 6.62 -1.20 -9.55
C LEU A 166 5.59 -0.85 -8.47
N ASP A 167 5.86 0.16 -7.64
CA ASP A 167 4.93 0.62 -6.60
C ASP A 167 3.61 1.09 -7.23
N LEU A 168 3.67 1.87 -8.31
CA LEU A 168 2.49 2.32 -9.05
C LEU A 168 1.72 1.16 -9.69
N ARG A 169 2.41 0.17 -10.27
CA ARG A 169 1.79 -1.02 -10.86
C ARG A 169 1.07 -1.85 -9.79
N ARG A 170 1.69 -2.07 -8.63
CA ARG A 170 1.08 -2.81 -7.51
C ARG A 170 -0.20 -2.13 -7.03
N LEU A 171 -0.16 -0.82 -6.81
CA LEU A 171 -1.33 -0.05 -6.37
C LEU A 171 -2.47 -0.11 -7.39
N ARG A 172 -2.15 0.05 -8.68
CA ARG A 172 -3.14 -0.03 -9.77
C ARG A 172 -3.72 -1.43 -9.93
N ALA A 173 -2.90 -2.47 -9.79
CA ALA A 173 -3.36 -3.86 -9.87
C ALA A 173 -4.36 -4.19 -8.76
N VAL A 174 -4.05 -3.80 -7.51
CA VAL A 174 -4.96 -3.98 -6.37
C VAL A 174 -6.27 -3.20 -6.56
N ALA A 175 -6.18 -1.93 -6.99
CA ALA A 175 -7.37 -1.12 -7.25
C ALA A 175 -8.22 -1.68 -8.40
N GLY A 176 -7.59 -2.17 -9.46
CA GLY A 176 -8.24 -2.82 -10.60
C GLY A 176 -8.97 -4.10 -10.19
N ALA A 177 -8.28 -4.99 -9.46
CA ALA A 177 -8.87 -6.23 -8.94
C ALA A 177 -10.09 -5.96 -8.05
N ARG A 178 -10.01 -4.96 -7.15
CA ARG A 178 -11.13 -4.62 -6.27
C ARG A 178 -12.33 -4.05 -7.02
N ARG A 179 -12.11 -3.30 -8.12
CA ARG A 179 -13.21 -2.81 -8.97
C ARG A 179 -13.84 -3.94 -9.78
N ALA A 180 -13.03 -4.83 -10.35
CA ALA A 180 -13.51 -6.00 -11.09
C ALA A 180 -14.34 -6.93 -10.20
N GLN A 181 -13.88 -7.18 -8.96
CA GLN A 181 -14.64 -7.98 -7.99
C GLN A 181 -16.00 -7.37 -7.65
N ARG A 182 -16.07 -6.04 -7.44
CA ARG A 182 -17.35 -5.37 -7.17
C ARG A 182 -18.31 -5.46 -8.35
N ALA A 183 -17.80 -5.35 -9.58
CA ALA A 183 -18.61 -5.48 -10.78
C ALA A 183 -19.12 -6.91 -10.95
N ALA A 184 -18.27 -7.92 -10.75
CA ALA A 184 -18.67 -9.32 -10.77
C ALA A 184 -19.72 -9.63 -9.70
N LEU A 185 -19.51 -9.18 -8.46
CA LEU A 185 -20.50 -9.34 -7.40
C LEU A 185 -21.84 -8.67 -7.72
N ALA A 186 -21.80 -7.48 -8.32
CA ALA A 186 -23.02 -6.80 -8.75
C ALA A 186 -23.74 -7.55 -9.88
N GLN A 187 -22.99 -8.14 -10.82
CA GLN A 187 -23.53 -8.97 -11.89
C GLN A 187 -24.16 -10.26 -11.32
N ASP A 188 -23.46 -10.99 -10.45
CA ASP A 188 -23.98 -12.20 -9.83
C ASP A 188 -25.24 -11.92 -9.00
N LEU A 189 -25.24 -10.79 -8.26
CA LEU A 189 -26.42 -10.33 -7.52
C LEU A 189 -27.56 -9.94 -8.48
N HIS A 190 -27.26 -9.26 -9.59
CA HIS A 190 -28.28 -8.91 -10.57
C HIS A 190 -28.86 -10.15 -11.23
N ASP A 191 -28.03 -11.12 -11.63
CA ASP A 191 -28.48 -12.36 -12.25
C ASP A 191 -29.34 -13.18 -11.28
N PHE A 192 -28.91 -13.30 -10.02
CA PHE A 192 -29.68 -13.98 -8.97
C PHE A 192 -31.03 -13.28 -8.70
N VAL A 193 -31.00 -11.97 -8.43
CA VAL A 193 -32.23 -11.20 -8.14
C VAL A 193 -33.14 -11.14 -9.36
N ALA A 194 -32.60 -10.93 -10.56
CA ALA A 194 -33.39 -10.87 -11.79
C ALA A 194 -34.04 -12.23 -12.09
N HIS A 195 -33.32 -13.34 -11.87
CA HIS A 195 -33.87 -14.68 -12.02
C HIS A 195 -35.02 -14.93 -11.04
N ASP A 196 -34.82 -14.72 -9.73
CA ASP A 196 -35.81 -15.00 -8.69
C ASP A 196 -37.06 -14.12 -8.85
N VAL A 197 -36.88 -12.82 -9.14
CA VAL A 197 -38.00 -11.91 -9.40
C VAL A 197 -38.76 -12.32 -10.66
N SER A 198 -38.06 -12.75 -11.72
CA SER A 198 -38.73 -13.21 -12.95
C SER A 198 -39.59 -14.45 -12.71
N VAL A 199 -39.11 -15.39 -11.88
CA VAL A 199 -39.88 -16.58 -11.49
C VAL A 199 -41.13 -16.18 -10.70
N ILE A 200 -41.00 -15.27 -9.73
CA ILE A 200 -42.13 -14.76 -8.95
C ILE A 200 -43.17 -14.10 -9.86
N VAL A 201 -42.74 -13.22 -10.78
CA VAL A 201 -43.63 -12.54 -11.72
C VAL A 201 -44.33 -13.53 -12.65
N ALA A 202 -43.61 -14.52 -13.19
CA ALA A 202 -44.18 -15.54 -14.06
C ALA A 202 -45.22 -16.40 -13.34
N GLN A 203 -44.95 -16.79 -12.09
CA GLN A 203 -45.91 -17.54 -11.26
C GLN A 203 -47.15 -16.69 -10.92
N ALA A 204 -46.99 -15.40 -10.66
CA ALA A 204 -48.10 -14.49 -10.37
C ALA A 204 -49.03 -14.36 -11.58
N GLN A 205 -48.45 -14.19 -12.77
CA GLN A 205 -49.20 -14.14 -14.02
C GLN A 205 -49.91 -15.45 -14.33
N ALA A 206 -49.24 -16.59 -14.11
CA ALA A 206 -49.86 -17.90 -14.26
C ALA A 206 -51.05 -18.08 -13.31
N GLY A 207 -50.90 -17.71 -12.03
CA GLY A 207 -51.96 -17.76 -11.04
C GLY A 207 -53.18 -16.92 -11.42
N GLN A 208 -52.97 -15.72 -11.98
CA GLN A 208 -54.07 -14.87 -12.48
C GLN A 208 -54.83 -15.51 -13.65
N LEU A 209 -54.16 -16.26 -14.52
CA LEU A 209 -54.79 -16.92 -15.67
C LEU A 209 -55.65 -18.13 -15.27
N VAL A 210 -55.23 -18.89 -14.26
CA VAL A 210 -55.94 -20.10 -13.83
C VAL A 210 -56.89 -19.90 -12.64
N ALA A 211 -56.94 -18.69 -12.07
CA ALA A 211 -57.76 -18.38 -10.88
C ALA A 211 -59.26 -18.71 -11.03
N LEU A 212 -59.83 -18.56 -12.23
CA LEU A 212 -61.24 -18.88 -12.51
C LEU A 212 -61.47 -20.35 -12.89
N PRO A 213 -60.69 -20.97 -13.81
CA PRO A 213 -60.91 -22.36 -14.20
C PRO A 213 -60.41 -23.41 -13.19
N ASP A 214 -59.39 -23.11 -12.37
CA ASP A 214 -58.82 -24.04 -11.39
C ASP A 214 -58.28 -23.30 -10.14
N PRO A 215 -59.14 -23.01 -9.14
CA PRO A 215 -58.79 -22.18 -7.99
C PRO A 215 -57.81 -22.84 -7.02
N GLU A 216 -57.82 -24.17 -6.88
CA GLU A 216 -56.84 -24.88 -6.03
C GLU A 216 -55.43 -24.73 -6.60
N ARG A 217 -55.29 -24.85 -7.93
CA ARG A 217 -54.00 -24.71 -8.60
C ARG A 217 -53.49 -23.27 -8.61
N ALA A 218 -54.39 -22.29 -8.61
CA ALA A 218 -54.04 -20.89 -8.39
C ALA A 218 -53.54 -20.65 -6.97
N ALA A 219 -54.20 -21.24 -5.96
CA ALA A 219 -53.77 -21.16 -4.56
C ALA A 219 -52.36 -21.75 -4.36
N ASP A 220 -52.04 -22.88 -4.99
CA ASP A 220 -50.69 -23.47 -4.98
C ASP A 220 -49.62 -22.54 -5.58
N LEU A 221 -49.93 -21.85 -6.68
CA LEU A 221 -48.99 -20.91 -7.32
C LEU A 221 -48.75 -19.67 -6.44
N PHE A 222 -49.79 -19.12 -5.82
CA PHE A 222 -49.65 -18.00 -4.88
C PHE A 222 -48.93 -18.41 -3.59
N ALA A 223 -49.17 -19.61 -3.07
CA ALA A 223 -48.43 -20.14 -1.92
C ALA A 223 -46.92 -20.33 -2.22
N ARG A 224 -46.56 -20.71 -3.46
CA ARG A 224 -45.16 -20.77 -3.90
C ARG A 224 -44.49 -19.41 -3.98
N ILE A 225 -45.23 -18.37 -4.40
CA ILE A 225 -44.74 -16.98 -4.39
C ILE A 225 -44.56 -16.49 -2.95
N GLU A 226 -45.51 -16.81 -2.07
CA GLU A 226 -45.41 -16.48 -0.64
C GLU A 226 -44.19 -17.14 -0.01
N GLN A 227 -43.96 -18.44 -0.26
CA GLN A 227 -42.75 -19.15 0.17
C GLN A 227 -41.47 -18.55 -0.41
N ALA A 228 -41.45 -18.19 -1.70
CA ALA A 228 -40.31 -17.52 -2.33
C ALA A 228 -40.08 -16.11 -1.74
N GLY A 229 -41.13 -15.48 -1.23
CA GLY A 229 -41.12 -14.17 -0.57
C GLY A 229 -40.86 -14.20 0.94
N GLN A 230 -40.88 -15.37 1.60
CA GLN A 230 -40.58 -15.48 3.03
C GLN A 230 -39.13 -15.07 3.30
N ARG A 231 -39.02 -13.91 3.95
CA ARG A 231 -37.83 -13.05 4.07
C ARG A 231 -36.93 -13.48 5.22
N VAL A 232 -35.62 -13.39 4.98
CA VAL A 232 -34.64 -13.15 6.04
C VAL A 232 -34.86 -11.73 6.57
N GLU A 233 -35.30 -11.59 7.82
CA GLU A 233 -35.46 -10.30 8.49
C GLU A 233 -34.17 -9.98 9.25
N VAL A 234 -33.55 -8.83 8.92
CA VAL A 234 -32.37 -8.33 9.64
C VAL A 234 -32.76 -7.05 10.36
N ARG A 235 -32.81 -7.10 11.68
CA ARG A 235 -33.19 -5.99 12.55
C ARG A 235 -32.00 -5.55 13.39
N ARG A 236 -31.74 -4.25 13.47
CA ARG A 236 -30.71 -3.69 14.36
C ARG A 236 -31.35 -3.35 15.70
N THR A 237 -30.99 -4.07 16.75
CA THR A 237 -31.51 -3.85 18.10
C THR A 237 -30.53 -2.95 18.85
N SER A 238 -30.95 -1.71 19.11
CA SER A 238 -30.29 -0.70 19.96
C SER A 238 -28.76 -0.61 19.85
N GLY A 239 -28.22 0.13 18.86
CA GLY A 239 -26.84 0.67 18.85
C GLY A 239 -25.64 -0.29 18.81
N THR A 240 -25.74 -1.46 19.43
CA THR A 240 -24.62 -2.35 19.79
C THR A 240 -24.84 -3.80 19.39
N ALA A 241 -26.00 -4.18 18.84
CA ALA A 241 -26.26 -5.54 18.34
C ALA A 241 -27.08 -5.59 17.03
N LEU A 242 -26.84 -6.62 16.24
CA LEU A 242 -27.53 -6.99 15.01
C LEU A 242 -28.26 -8.31 15.23
N GLU A 243 -29.56 -8.32 15.02
CA GLU A 243 -30.39 -9.51 15.13
C GLU A 243 -30.82 -9.96 13.71
N VAL A 244 -30.54 -11.21 13.39
CA VAL A 244 -30.88 -11.84 12.11
C VAL A 244 -31.87 -12.97 12.41
N VAL A 245 -33.09 -12.84 11.89
CA VAL A 245 -34.16 -13.82 12.04
C VAL A 245 -34.48 -14.41 10.67
N VAL A 246 -34.35 -15.72 10.56
CA VAL A 246 -34.78 -16.49 9.40
C VAL A 246 -35.95 -17.36 9.83
N THR A 247 -37.14 -17.09 9.31
CA THR A 247 -38.33 -17.93 9.51
C THR A 247 -38.64 -18.68 8.22
N ASN A 248 -38.93 -19.97 8.34
CA ASN A 248 -39.33 -20.83 7.25
C ASN A 248 -40.56 -21.61 7.70
N ASP A 249 -41.74 -21.19 7.26
CA ASP A 249 -42.98 -21.88 7.59
C ASP A 249 -43.17 -23.08 6.65
N ARG A 250 -43.63 -24.24 7.15
CA ARG A 250 -44.11 -25.28 6.24
C ARG A 250 -45.41 -24.80 5.61
N GLY A 251 -45.34 -24.23 4.42
CA GLY A 251 -46.48 -24.31 3.52
C GLY A 251 -46.78 -25.78 3.22
N GLY A 252 -48.07 -26.11 3.14
CA GLY A 252 -48.62 -27.46 2.98
C GLY A 252 -47.98 -28.31 1.87
N GLU A 253 -48.23 -29.61 1.96
CA GLU A 253 -47.42 -30.73 1.47
C GLU A 253 -47.03 -30.80 -0.02
N THR A 254 -45.91 -31.49 -0.24
CA THR A 254 -45.46 -32.21 -1.46
C THR A 254 -44.99 -31.39 -2.68
N ALA A 255 -43.74 -30.93 -2.62
CA ALA A 255 -42.88 -30.85 -3.81
C ALA A 255 -41.63 -31.70 -3.59
N SER A 256 -41.44 -32.72 -4.45
CA SER A 256 -40.24 -33.55 -4.48
C SER A 256 -38.98 -32.70 -4.45
N ALA A 257 -38.18 -32.89 -3.40
CA ALA A 257 -36.90 -32.22 -3.25
C ALA A 257 -35.99 -32.53 -4.46
N PRO A 258 -35.38 -31.52 -5.12
CA PRO A 258 -34.30 -31.80 -6.05
C PRO A 258 -33.18 -32.52 -5.27
N ARG A 259 -32.92 -33.77 -5.67
CA ARG A 259 -31.85 -34.61 -5.15
C ARG A 259 -30.49 -34.03 -5.52
N ALA A 260 -29.99 -33.05 -4.75
CA ALA A 260 -28.56 -32.70 -4.68
C ALA A 260 -28.23 -31.69 -3.57
N PHE A 261 -28.79 -31.79 -2.38
CA PHE A 261 -28.11 -31.28 -1.18
C PHE A 261 -27.82 -32.47 -0.29
N ARG A 262 -26.63 -33.05 -0.41
CA ARG A 262 -26.11 -33.94 0.63
C ARG A 262 -26.24 -33.18 1.93
N ARG A 263 -27.06 -33.71 2.85
CA ARG A 263 -27.20 -33.21 4.23
C ARG A 263 -25.83 -33.28 4.89
N SER A 264 -25.02 -32.25 4.68
CA SER A 264 -23.95 -31.90 5.60
C SER A 264 -24.66 -31.42 6.85
N GLY A 265 -24.91 -32.32 7.81
CA GLY A 265 -25.55 -32.03 9.10
C GLY A 265 -24.76 -31.06 9.99
N LEU A 266 -23.84 -30.30 9.41
CA LEU A 266 -22.91 -29.37 10.05
C LEU A 266 -23.31 -27.90 9.85
N GLY A 267 -24.37 -27.62 9.08
CA GLY A 267 -24.79 -26.25 8.78
C GLY A 267 -25.18 -25.44 10.02
N LEU A 268 -26.14 -25.92 10.81
CA LEU A 268 -26.60 -25.25 12.04
C LEU A 268 -25.56 -25.29 13.17
N PRO A 269 -24.87 -26.42 13.46
CA PRO A 269 -23.81 -26.43 14.46
C PRO A 269 -22.64 -25.50 14.11
N GLY A 270 -22.20 -25.49 12.85
CA GLY A 270 -21.12 -24.59 12.42
C GLY A 270 -21.55 -23.13 12.32
N LEU A 271 -22.83 -22.83 12.10
CA LEU A 271 -23.37 -21.47 12.25
C LEU A 271 -23.39 -21.03 13.71
N ALA A 272 -23.85 -21.90 14.62
CA ALA A 272 -23.84 -21.63 16.06
C ALA A 272 -22.43 -21.36 16.58
N GLU A 273 -21.45 -22.18 16.19
CA GLU A 273 -20.04 -22.03 16.57
C GLU A 273 -19.47 -20.68 16.08
N ARG A 274 -19.77 -20.27 14.85
CA ARG A 274 -19.32 -18.99 14.29
C ARG A 274 -19.98 -17.77 14.95
N VAL A 275 -21.25 -17.86 15.30
CA VAL A 275 -21.96 -16.79 16.01
C VAL A 275 -21.43 -16.65 17.44
N GLN A 276 -21.24 -17.78 18.15
CA GLN A 276 -20.63 -17.79 19.48
C GLN A 276 -19.18 -17.31 19.47
N ALA A 277 -18.38 -17.66 18.46
CA ALA A 277 -17.01 -17.17 18.30
C ALA A 277 -16.94 -15.63 18.13
N LEU A 278 -18.03 -15.02 17.64
CA LEU A 278 -18.17 -13.56 17.53
C LEU A 278 -18.77 -12.92 18.79
N GLY A 279 -18.96 -13.68 19.87
CA GLY A 279 -19.59 -13.22 21.11
C GLY A 279 -21.09 -12.98 20.97
N GLY A 280 -21.73 -13.63 19.98
CA GLY A 280 -23.15 -13.55 19.72
C GLY A 280 -23.92 -14.79 20.21
N ASP A 281 -25.25 -14.67 20.21
CA ASP A 281 -26.17 -15.75 20.58
C ASP A 281 -26.84 -16.36 19.35
N PHE A 282 -27.01 -17.68 19.37
CA PHE A 282 -27.65 -18.43 18.29
C PHE A 282 -28.72 -19.38 18.84
N THR A 283 -29.93 -19.30 18.29
CA THR A 283 -31.02 -20.22 18.58
C THR A 283 -31.64 -20.72 17.28
N ALA A 284 -31.79 -22.03 17.17
CA ALA A 284 -32.50 -22.67 16.06
C ALA A 284 -33.51 -23.65 16.64
N GLY A 285 -34.77 -23.53 16.22
CA GLY A 285 -35.84 -24.35 16.75
C GLY A 285 -37.11 -24.32 15.90
N PRO A 286 -38.03 -25.26 16.13
CA PRO A 286 -39.35 -25.21 15.53
C PRO A 286 -40.08 -23.94 15.99
N HIS A 287 -40.79 -23.30 15.07
CA HIS A 287 -41.56 -22.09 15.36
C HIS A 287 -42.84 -22.09 14.53
N GLY A 288 -44.00 -22.15 15.20
CA GLY A 288 -45.27 -22.40 14.53
C GLY A 288 -45.24 -23.74 13.78
N ASP A 289 -45.72 -23.74 12.54
CA ASP A 289 -45.67 -24.89 11.63
C ASP A 289 -44.32 -25.01 10.89
N GLY A 290 -43.36 -24.15 11.23
CA GLY A 290 -42.09 -23.97 10.57
C GLY A 290 -40.85 -24.16 11.45
N TRP A 291 -39.74 -23.61 10.96
CA TRP A 291 -38.48 -23.49 11.67
C TRP A 291 -38.05 -22.03 11.72
N ARG A 292 -37.54 -21.58 12.87
CA ARG A 292 -36.94 -20.27 13.05
C ARG A 292 -35.48 -20.42 13.46
N VAL A 293 -34.63 -19.62 12.85
CA VAL A 293 -33.25 -19.40 13.27
C VAL A 293 -33.10 -17.94 13.65
N VAL A 294 -32.59 -17.68 14.85
CA VAL A 294 -32.27 -16.34 15.37
C VAL A 294 -30.78 -16.30 15.69
N ALA A 295 -30.09 -15.31 15.13
CA ALA A 295 -28.69 -15.03 15.44
C ALA A 295 -28.55 -13.56 15.88
N VAL A 296 -28.00 -13.33 17.07
CA VAL A 296 -27.72 -12.00 17.60
C VAL A 296 -26.21 -11.80 17.62
N LEU A 297 -25.72 -10.78 16.93
CA LEU A 297 -24.30 -10.49 16.77
C LEU A 297 -23.99 -9.09 17.32
N PRO A 298 -22.93 -8.92 18.13
CA PRO A 298 -22.52 -7.60 18.60
C PRO A 298 -21.99 -6.74 17.43
N THR A 299 -22.42 -5.48 17.34
CA THR A 299 -22.00 -4.53 16.29
C THR A 299 -20.85 -3.63 16.72
N GLU A 300 -20.47 -3.65 18.00
CA GLU A 300 -19.27 -2.96 18.47
C GLU A 300 -18.04 -3.84 18.25
N THR A 301 -17.20 -3.44 17.30
CA THR A 301 -15.79 -3.76 17.35
C THR A 301 -15.22 -3.07 18.59
N GLY A 302 -15.37 -3.73 19.74
CA GLY A 302 -14.59 -3.47 20.94
C GLY A 302 -13.14 -3.78 20.62
N ARG A 303 -12.47 -2.84 19.97
CA ARG A 303 -11.02 -2.68 20.02
C ARG A 303 -10.71 -2.45 21.49
N GLN A 304 -10.55 -3.53 22.25
CA GLN A 304 -9.96 -3.48 23.58
C GLN A 304 -8.53 -2.98 23.38
N GLN A 305 -8.39 -1.67 23.59
CA GLN A 305 -7.22 -1.16 24.26
C GLN A 305 -7.13 -1.90 25.59
N ARG A 306 -6.18 -2.83 25.72
CA ARG A 306 -5.34 -2.99 26.89
C ARG A 306 -4.01 -3.60 26.47
#